data_AF-A0A0A2AKV6-F1
#
_entry.id   AF-A0A0A2AKV6-F1
#
_cell.length_a   1.000
_cell.length_b   1.000
_cell.length_c   1.000
_cell.angle_alpha   90.00
_cell.angle_beta   90.00
_cell.angle_gamma   90.00
#
_symmetry.space_group_name_H-M   'P 1'
#
loop_
_entity.id
_entity.type
_entity.pdbx_description
1 polymer ?
#
loop_
_entity_poly.entity_id
_entity_poly.type
_entity_poly.pdbx_seq_one_letter_code
_entity_poly.pdbx_strand_id
1 'polypeptide(L)' 'MKWPPTLCWTAPKTINGNRHFQVKAYGGKNEDRWVDIFPTKNKKDIKRISWAKLKTEWTTGWLRLPKDKD' A
#
# COMPACT_ATOMS: atom_id res chain seq x y z
N MET A 1 -11.30 5.79 6.05
CA MET A 1 -10.56 4.52 6.22
C MET A 1 -10.27 4.29 7.70
N LYS A 2 -10.18 3.03 8.13
CA LYS A 2 -9.93 2.64 9.53
C LYS A 2 -8.42 2.54 9.82
N TRP A 3 -8.03 2.88 11.06
CA TRP A 3 -6.73 2.55 11.66
C TRP A 3 -7.00 1.51 12.76
N PRO A 4 -6.27 0.38 12.85
CA PRO A 4 -5.13 -0.01 12.02
C PRO A 4 -5.49 -0.19 10.53
N PRO A 5 -4.50 -0.09 9.62
CA PRO A 5 -4.73 -0.15 8.19
C PRO A 5 -5.31 -1.51 7.77
N THR A 6 -6.05 -1.55 6.67
CA THR A 6 -6.41 -2.82 6.03
C THR A 6 -5.15 -3.57 5.63
N LEU A 7 -5.18 -4.91 5.64
CA LEU A 7 -3.98 -5.69 5.33
C LEU A 7 -3.61 -5.67 3.85
N CYS A 8 -4.55 -5.36 2.96
CA CYS A 8 -4.37 -5.45 1.51
C CYS A 8 -4.58 -4.09 0.86
N TRP A 9 -3.70 -3.74 -0.09
CA TRP A 9 -3.74 -2.48 -0.81
C TRP A 9 -3.41 -2.67 -2.29
N THR A 10 -4.00 -1.80 -3.11
CA THR A 10 -3.72 -1.70 -4.54
C THR A 10 -3.07 -0.35 -4.82
N ALA A 11 -1.90 -0.39 -5.45
CA ALA A 11 -1.15 0.79 -5.84
C ALA A 11 -1.85 1.52 -7.01
N PRO A 12 -1.80 2.86 -7.03
CA PRO A 12 -2.40 3.65 -8.11
C PRO A 12 -1.72 3.43 -9.46
N LYS A 13 -0.44 3.03 -9.45
CA LYS A 13 0.37 2.66 -10.62
C LYS A 13 1.13 1.38 -10.34
N THR A 14 1.58 0.71 -11.40
CA THR A 14 2.43 -0.48 -11.27
C THR A 14 3.81 -0.07 -10.76
N ILE A 15 4.24 -0.70 -9.67
CA ILE A 15 5.53 -0.44 -9.03
C ILE A 15 6.35 -1.73 -9.12
N ASN A 16 7.44 -1.70 -9.89
CA ASN A 16 8.31 -2.87 -10.13
C ASN A 16 7.51 -4.10 -10.61
N GLY A 17 6.55 -3.91 -11.52
CA GLY A 17 5.67 -4.99 -12.00
C GLY A 17 4.60 -5.48 -11.00
N ASN A 18 4.44 -4.80 -9.86
CA ASN A 18 3.48 -5.13 -8.82
C ASN A 18 2.42 -4.04 -8.66
N ARG A 19 1.15 -4.46 -8.54
CA ARG A 19 0.02 -3.58 -8.21
C ARG A 19 -0.55 -3.88 -6.83
N HIS A 20 -0.44 -5.12 -6.37
CA HIS A 20 -1.02 -5.59 -5.11
C HIS A 20 0.04 -5.71 -4.03
N PHE A 21 -0.25 -5.10 -2.90
CA PHE A 21 0.64 -5.03 -1.76
C PHE A 21 -0.09 -5.47 -0.49
N GLN A 22 0.67 -6.06 0.42
CA GLN A 22 0.19 -6.47 1.74
C GLN A 22 0.92 -5.67 2.82
N VAL A 23 0.24 -5.34 3.90
CA VAL A 23 0.82 -4.70 5.08
C VAL A 23 1.67 -5.71 5.85
N LYS A 24 2.93 -5.34 6.13
CA LYS A 24 3.84 -6.07 7.01
C LYS A 24 3.77 -5.56 8.43
N ALA A 25 3.80 -4.24 8.59
CA ALA A 25 3.81 -3.57 9.89
C ALA A 25 3.18 -2.19 9.75
N TYR A 26 2.73 -1.63 10.86
CA TYR A 26 2.26 -0.26 10.93
C TYR A 26 2.56 0.29 12.32
N GLY A 27 2.70 1.61 12.41
CA GLY A 27 3.04 2.26 13.66
C GLY A 27 2.97 3.77 13.56
N GLY A 28 3.48 4.44 14.59
CA GLY A 28 3.41 5.89 14.71
C GLY A 28 2.10 6.39 15.34
N LYS A 29 2.02 7.70 15.55
CA LYS A 29 0.89 8.38 16.18
C LYS A 29 0.47 9.56 15.32
N ASN A 30 -0.83 9.84 15.27
CA ASN A 30 -1.41 10.96 14.53
C ASN A 30 -0.89 11.08 13.09
N GLU A 31 -0.12 12.14 12.80
CA GLU A 31 0.42 12.45 11.46
C GLU A 31 1.66 11.62 11.12
N ASP A 32 2.39 11.14 12.13
CA ASP A 32 3.57 10.28 12.00
C ASP A 32 3.20 8.80 11.78
N ARG A 33 1.91 8.51 11.55
CA ARG A 33 1.47 7.15 11.23
C ARG A 33 2.11 6.68 9.93
N TRP A 34 2.68 5.49 9.97
CA TRP A 34 3.33 4.86 8.84
C TRP A 34 2.86 3.41 8.69
N VAL A 35 3.00 2.90 7.46
CA VAL A 35 2.66 1.52 7.09
C VAL A 35 3.79 0.97 6.23
N ASP A 36 4.34 -0.16 6.64
CA ASP A 36 5.24 -0.98 5.83
C ASP A 36 4.42 -1.93 4.99
N ILE A 37 4.59 -1.87 3.68
CA ILE A 37 3.93 -2.73 2.71
C ILE A 37 4.94 -3.49 1.86
N PHE A 38 4.56 -4.65 1.33
CA PHE A 38 5.39 -5.44 0.42
C PHE A 38 4.54 -6.00 -0.73
N PRO A 39 5.10 -6.16 -1.94
CA PRO A 39 4.36 -6.73 -3.04
C PRO A 39 4.09 -8.21 -2.80
N THR A 40 2.90 -8.67 -3.17
CA THR A 40 2.49 -10.06 -2.93
C THR A 40 3.37 -11.08 -3.64
N LYS A 41 3.94 -10.71 -4.81
CA LYS A 41 4.86 -11.56 -5.59
C LYS A 41 6.28 -11.60 -5.02
N ASN A 42 6.76 -10.53 -4.39
CA ASN A 42 8.10 -10.45 -3.82
C ASN A 42 8.08 -9.87 -2.41
N LYS A 43 8.08 -10.74 -1.40
CA LYS A 43 7.99 -10.35 0.02
C LYS A 43 9.24 -9.64 0.56
N LYS A 44 10.30 -9.50 -0.25
CA LYS A 44 11.56 -8.85 0.14
C LYS A 44 11.50 -7.33 -0.03
N ASP A 45 10.68 -6.82 -0.95
CA ASP A 45 10.63 -5.39 -1.28
C ASP A 45 9.68 -4.62 -0.36
N ILE A 46 10.15 -4.35 0.87
CA ILE A 46 9.36 -3.60 1.85
C ILE A 46 9.47 -2.10 1.58
N LYS A 47 8.32 -1.43 1.52
CA LYS A 47 8.21 0.03 1.39
C LYS A 47 7.47 0.60 2.59
N ARG A 48 8.11 1.54 3.27
CA ARG A 48 7.46 2.38 4.28
C ARG A 48 6.76 3.55 3.61
N ILE A 49 5.47 3.70 3.85
CA ILE A 49 4.65 4.79 3.31
C ILE A 49 3.93 5.47 4.48
N SER A 50 3.82 6.81 4.44
CA SER A 50 3.00 7.51 5.43
C SER A 50 1.53 7.11 5.27
N TRP A 51 0.83 6.95 6.39
CA TRP A 51 -0.59 6.61 6.39
C TRP A 51 -1.41 7.67 5.63
N ALA A 52 -1.02 8.94 5.74
CA ALA A 52 -1.64 10.03 5.03
C ALA A 52 -1.54 9.89 3.50
N LYS A 53 -0.42 9.40 2.98
CA LYS A 53 -0.24 9.12 1.55
C LYS A 53 -0.97 7.85 1.12
N LEU A 54 -0.91 6.80 1.95
CA LEU A 54 -1.56 5.52 1.66
C LEU A 54 -3.09 5.70 1.53
N LYS A 55 -3.72 6.46 2.44
CA LYS A 55 -5.18 6.66 2.42
C LYS A 55 -5.69 7.51 1.23
N THR A 56 -4.83 8.34 0.62
CA THR A 56 -5.23 9.26 -0.46
C THR A 56 -4.90 8.71 -1.84
N GLU A 57 -3.74 8.07 -1.99
CA GLU A 57 -3.26 7.62 -3.29
C GLU A 57 -3.55 6.14 -3.56
N TRP A 58 -3.79 5.32 -2.53
CA TRP A 58 -3.96 3.88 -2.69
C TRP A 58 -5.40 3.47 -2.44
N THR A 59 -5.77 2.33 -3.03
CA THR A 59 -7.10 1.75 -2.81
C THR A 59 -7.02 0.55 -1.89
N THR A 60 -7.97 0.45 -0.96
CA THR A 60 -8.06 -0.68 -0.02
C THR A 60 -8.52 -1.95 -0.74
N GLY A 61 -7.92 -3.08 -0.38
CA GLY A 61 -8.22 -4.38 -0.98
C GLY A 61 -7.41 -4.67 -2.25
N TRP A 62 -7.69 -5.81 -2.87
CA TRP A 62 -7.13 -6.18 -4.17
C TRP A 62 -8.12 -5.82 -5.26
N LEU A 63 -7.86 -4.72 -5.94
CA LEU A 63 -8.65 -4.29 -7.07
C LEU A 63 -7.90 -4.57 -8.37
N ARG A 64 -8.68 -4.90 -9.39
CA ARG A 64 -8.19 -4.96 -10.76
C ARG A 64 -8.37 -3.57 -11.38
N LEU A 65 -7.35 -2.74 -11.27
CA LEU A 65 -7.32 -1.44 -11.94
C LEU A 65 -6.99 -1.65 -13.44
N PRO A 66 -7.41 -0.72 -14.33
CA PRO A 66 -6.94 -0.68 -15.70
C PRO A 66 -5.41 -0.69 -15.77
N LYS A 67 -4.85 -1.14 -16.90
CA LYS A 67 -3.41 -0.98 -17.16
C LYS A 67 -3.04 0.49 -17.02
N ASP A 68 -1.80 0.74 -16.58
CA ASP A 68 -1.28 2.10 -16.59
C ASP A 68 -1.38 2.64 -18.02
N LYS A 69 -1.86 3.88 -18.15
CA LYS A 69 -1.76 4.60 -19.43
C LYS A 69 -0.28 4.91 -19.64
N ASP A 70 0.25 4.49 -20.79
CA ASP A 70 1.61 4.80 -21.25
C ASP A 70 1.84 6.32 -21.36
#